data_AF-A0A358DDH8-F1
#
_entry.id   AF-A0A358DDH8-F1
#
_cell.length_a   1.000
_cell.length_b   1.000
_cell.length_c   1.000
_cell.angle_alpha   90.00
_cell.angle_beta   90.00
_cell.angle_gamma   90.00
#
_symmetry.space_group_name_H-M   'P 1'
#
loop_
_entity.id
_entity.type
_entity.pdbx_description
1 polymer ?
#
loop_
_entity_poly.entity_id
_entity_poly.type
_entity_poly.pdbx_seq_one_letter_code
_entity_poly.pdbx_strand_id
1 'polypeptide(L)'
;FDAENNKQTLNQQLIPYFISSHPGCTEEDMAELAAITKNLNFKLEQIQDFTPSPMTLATEIYYTGYHPYSLEKVYTAKSSSQKESQRQFFFWYDKNNRKKLIAELKR
;
A
#
# COMPACT_ATOMS: atom_id res chain seq x y z
N PHE A 1 10.67 -2.95 -20.15
CA PHE A 1 10.21 -1.57 -20.37
C PHE A 1 11.42 -0.66 -20.57
N ASP A 2 12.25 -0.47 -19.54
CA ASP A 2 13.41 0.44 -19.58
C ASP A 2 14.36 0.19 -20.75
N ALA A 3 14.66 -1.09 -21.05
CA ALA A 3 15.52 -1.45 -22.18
C ALA A 3 14.95 -0.97 -23.54
N GLU A 4 13.64 -1.09 -23.75
CA GLU A 4 13.00 -0.65 -25.00
C GLU A 4 12.84 0.87 -25.04
N ASN A 5 12.47 1.50 -23.91
CA ASN A 5 12.38 2.95 -23.76
C ASN A 5 13.74 3.63 -24.10
N ASN A 6 14.84 3.07 -23.59
CA ASN A 6 16.19 3.53 -23.90
C ASN A 6 16.57 3.30 -25.36
N LYS A 7 16.27 2.11 -25.92
CA LYS A 7 16.56 1.78 -27.32
C LYS A 7 15.86 2.71 -28.30
N GLN A 8 14.63 3.12 -27.99
CA GLN A 8 13.83 4.04 -28.81
C GLN A 8 14.09 5.52 -28.47
N THR A 9 14.98 5.82 -27.51
CA THR A 9 15.26 7.18 -27.01
C THR A 9 13.98 7.91 -26.56
N LEU A 10 13.08 7.18 -25.92
CA LEU A 10 11.83 7.70 -25.36
C LEU A 10 12.06 8.10 -23.90
N ASN A 11 11.37 9.16 -23.44
CA ASN A 11 11.43 9.63 -22.06
C ASN A 11 10.15 9.24 -21.29
N GLN A 12 9.74 7.98 -21.41
CA GLN A 12 8.56 7.48 -20.70
C GLN A 12 8.95 6.95 -19.32
N GLN A 13 8.06 7.08 -18.35
CA GLN A 13 8.24 6.58 -17.00
C GLN A 13 7.02 5.77 -16.59
N LEU A 14 7.25 4.64 -15.91
CA LEU A 14 6.17 3.93 -15.22
C LEU A 14 5.88 4.64 -13.90
N ILE A 15 4.66 5.15 -13.78
CA ILE A 15 4.16 5.74 -12.53
C ILE A 15 3.13 4.76 -11.96
N PRO A 16 3.52 3.92 -10.99
CA PRO A 16 2.60 2.97 -10.40
C PRO A 16 1.64 3.67 -9.42
N TYR A 17 0.41 3.18 -9.39
CA TYR A 17 -0.65 3.61 -8.49
C TYR A 17 -0.86 2.56 -7.39
N PHE A 18 -0.83 2.98 -6.13
CA PHE A 18 -0.99 2.08 -4.99
C PHE A 18 -2.19 2.46 -4.13
N ILE A 19 -2.85 1.42 -3.60
CA ILE A 19 -3.93 1.55 -2.63
C ILE A 19 -3.41 1.11 -1.26
N SER A 20 -3.47 2.00 -0.26
CA SER A 20 -3.19 1.67 1.14
C SER A 20 -4.45 1.16 1.84
N SER A 21 -4.33 0.52 3.01
CA SER A 21 -5.47 0.21 3.88
C SER A 21 -6.51 -0.73 3.25
N HIS A 22 -6.12 -1.48 2.23
CA HIS A 22 -7.02 -2.44 1.59
C HIS A 22 -7.40 -3.55 2.58
N PRO A 23 -8.66 -4.02 2.60
CA PRO A 23 -9.06 -5.15 3.45
C PRO A 23 -8.12 -6.35 3.26
N GLY A 24 -7.64 -6.91 4.37
CA GLY A 24 -6.65 -7.99 4.40
C GLY A 24 -5.20 -7.53 4.48
N CYS A 25 -4.89 -6.25 4.22
CA CYS A 25 -3.53 -5.73 4.36
C CYS A 25 -3.21 -5.38 5.81
N THR A 26 -2.01 -5.78 6.22
CA THR A 26 -1.36 -5.47 7.50
C THR A 26 -0.19 -4.52 7.29
N GLU A 27 0.37 -4.03 8.39
CA GLU A 27 1.57 -3.21 8.40
C GLU A 27 2.77 -3.96 7.82
N GLU A 28 2.87 -5.27 8.04
CA GLU A 28 3.90 -6.14 7.48
C GLU A 28 3.83 -6.21 5.95
N ASP A 29 2.63 -6.35 5.39
CA ASP A 29 2.43 -6.37 3.92
C ASP A 29 2.88 -5.04 3.30
N MET A 30 2.59 -3.92 3.97
CA MET A 30 3.01 -2.59 3.52
C MET A 30 4.52 -2.40 3.64
N ALA A 31 5.14 -2.96 4.68
CA ALA A 31 6.59 -2.94 4.84
C ALA A 31 7.31 -3.76 3.76
N GLU A 32 6.80 -4.94 3.42
CA GLU A 32 7.31 -5.75 2.32
C GLU A 32 7.16 -5.01 0.98
N LEU A 33 5.99 -4.42 0.72
CA LEU A 33 5.76 -3.61 -0.47
C LEU A 33 6.72 -2.41 -0.56
N ALA A 34 6.99 -1.74 0.56
CA ALA A 34 7.97 -0.65 0.63
C ALA A 34 9.40 -1.13 0.31
N ALA A 35 9.78 -2.33 0.77
CA ALA A 35 11.09 -2.91 0.45
C ALA A 35 11.22 -3.26 -1.04
N ILE A 36 10.17 -3.85 -1.63
CA ILE A 36 10.14 -4.19 -3.06
C ILE A 36 10.22 -2.92 -3.91
N THR A 37 9.37 -1.94 -3.63
CA THR A 37 9.30 -0.67 -4.40
C THR A 37 10.60 0.14 -4.28
N LYS A 38 11.26 0.09 -3.12
CA LYS A 38 12.59 0.66 -2.92
C LYS A 38 13.64 0.02 -3.84
N ASN A 39 13.64 -1.30 -3.99
CA ASN A 39 14.57 -2.01 -4.87
C ASN A 39 14.30 -1.69 -6.36
N LEU A 40 13.05 -1.40 -6.71
CA LEU A 40 12.65 -0.96 -8.05
C LEU A 40 12.87 0.55 -8.28
N ASN A 41 13.43 1.27 -7.29
CA ASN A 41 13.64 2.71 -7.33
C ASN A 41 12.36 3.52 -7.61
N PHE A 42 11.20 2.99 -7.22
CA PHE A 42 9.94 3.72 -7.31
C PHE A 42 9.77 4.63 -6.11
N LYS A 43 9.68 5.94 -6.39
CA LYS A 43 9.23 6.95 -5.42
C LYS A 43 7.75 7.18 -5.67
N LEU A 44 6.93 6.69 -4.76
CA LEU A 44 5.49 6.65 -4.95
C LEU A 44 4.88 7.99 -4.60
N GLU A 45 4.39 8.67 -5.61
CA GLU A 45 3.67 9.94 -5.46
C GLU A 45 2.16 9.74 -5.51
N GLN A 46 1.69 8.65 -6.14
CA GLN A 46 0.27 8.35 -6.31
C GLN A 46 -0.16 7.20 -5.38
N ILE A 47 -0.56 7.58 -4.17
CA ILE A 47 -1.10 6.66 -3.17
C ILE A 47 -2.51 7.11 -2.82
N GLN A 48 -3.46 6.19 -2.88
CA GLN A 48 -4.82 6.41 -2.43
C GLN A 48 -5.13 5.50 -1.25
N ASP A 49 -5.80 6.02 -0.23
CA ASP A 49 -6.33 5.17 0.82
C ASP A 49 -7.58 4.44 0.33
N PHE A 50 -7.71 3.17 0.71
CA PHE A 50 -8.87 2.37 0.35
C PHE A 50 -10.16 3.09 0.72
N THR A 51 -11.00 3.26 -0.31
CA THR A 51 -12.32 3.84 -0.22
C THR A 51 -13.33 2.78 -0.63
N PRO A 52 -14.29 2.42 0.24
CA PRO A 52 -15.25 1.37 -0.06
C PRO A 52 -16.16 1.80 -1.23
N SER A 53 -15.99 1.13 -2.37
CA SER A 53 -16.82 1.31 -3.56
C SER A 53 -17.94 0.27 -3.60
N PRO A 54 -19.20 0.65 -3.90
CA PRO A 54 -20.30 -0.30 -4.02
C PRO A 54 -20.00 -1.44 -4.99
N MET A 55 -20.64 -2.59 -4.80
CA MET A 55 -20.51 -3.78 -5.65
C MET A 55 -19.09 -4.38 -5.72
N THR A 56 -18.25 -4.12 -4.72
CA THR A 56 -16.93 -4.75 -4.61
C THR A 56 -16.84 -5.68 -3.41
N LEU A 57 -16.11 -6.79 -3.57
CA LEU A 57 -15.84 -7.75 -2.50
C LEU A 57 -15.12 -7.08 -1.32
N ALA A 58 -14.15 -6.22 -1.62
CA ALA A 58 -13.39 -5.48 -0.62
C ALA A 58 -14.32 -4.63 0.26
N THR A 59 -15.35 -4.01 -0.32
CA THR A 59 -16.34 -3.25 0.46
C THR A 59 -17.16 -4.15 1.39
N GLU A 60 -17.57 -5.33 0.94
CA GLU A 60 -18.26 -6.30 1.80
C GLU A 60 -17.38 -6.71 2.99
N ILE A 61 -16.10 -7.02 2.72
CA ILE A 61 -15.11 -7.34 3.75
C ILE A 61 -14.90 -6.13 4.68
N TYR A 62 -14.83 -4.92 4.11
CA TYR A 62 -14.63 -3.70 4.88
C TYR A 62 -15.76 -3.47 5.88
N TYR A 63 -17.01 -3.69 5.48
CA TYR A 63 -18.15 -3.48 6.40
C TYR A 63 -18.35 -4.65 7.36
N THR A 64 -18.29 -5.89 6.89
CA THR A 64 -18.58 -7.08 7.70
C THR A 64 -17.40 -7.52 8.57
N GLY A 65 -16.16 -7.29 8.13
CA GLY A 65 -14.94 -7.83 8.74
C GLY A 65 -14.70 -9.31 8.44
N TYR A 66 -15.42 -9.88 7.48
CA TYR A 66 -15.30 -11.30 7.10
C TYR A 66 -15.11 -11.45 5.60
N HIS A 67 -14.33 -12.46 5.21
CA HIS A 67 -14.27 -12.90 3.83
C HIS A 67 -15.59 -13.59 3.47
N PRO A 68 -16.34 -13.11 2.45
CA PRO A 68 -17.74 -13.50 2.26
C PRO A 68 -17.92 -14.95 1.78
N TYR A 69 -16.86 -15.60 1.29
CA TYR A 69 -16.92 -17.00 0.84
C TYR A 69 -16.41 -18.00 1.89
N SER A 70 -15.37 -17.64 2.65
CA SER A 70 -14.77 -18.53 3.65
C SER A 70 -15.28 -18.27 5.06
N LEU A 71 -15.94 -17.12 5.28
CA LEU A 71 -16.39 -16.64 6.59
C LEU A 71 -15.25 -16.44 7.61
N GLU A 72 -14.01 -16.40 7.13
CA GLU A 72 -12.85 -16.09 7.96
C GLU A 72 -12.81 -14.60 8.28
N LYS A 73 -12.37 -14.27 9.48
CA LYS A 73 -12.22 -12.88 9.91
C LYS A 73 -11.06 -12.24 9.15
N VAL A 74 -11.29 -11.08 8.55
CA VAL A 74 -10.29 -10.33 7.80
C VAL A 74 -10.03 -9.00 8.48
N TYR A 75 -8.75 -8.71 8.71
CA TYR A 75 -8.35 -7.41 9.25
C TYR A 75 -8.65 -6.29 8.23
N THR A 76 -9.11 -5.15 8.73
CA THR A 76 -9.35 -3.97 7.90
C THR A 76 -9.02 -2.72 8.70
N ALA A 77 -8.14 -1.88 8.16
CA ALA A 77 -7.82 -0.58 8.73
C ALA A 77 -9.01 0.39 8.57
N LYS A 78 -9.63 0.78 9.70
CA LYS A 78 -10.81 1.68 9.71
C LYS A 78 -10.50 3.03 10.34
N SER A 79 -9.76 3.04 11.44
CA SER A 79 -9.41 4.29 12.11
C SER A 79 -8.31 5.03 11.36
N SER A 80 -8.28 6.36 11.46
CA SER A 80 -7.23 7.17 10.84
C SER A 80 -5.82 6.74 11.27
N SER A 81 -5.66 6.29 12.52
CA SER A 81 -4.37 5.79 13.02
C SER A 81 -3.95 4.49 12.34
N GLN A 82 -4.88 3.56 12.06
CA GLN A 82 -4.59 2.30 11.36
C GLN A 82 -4.33 2.53 9.86
N LYS A 83 -5.00 3.51 9.26
CA LYS A 83 -4.72 3.88 7.87
C LYS A 83 -3.35 4.52 7.76
N GLU A 84 -3.01 5.42 8.68
CA GLU A 84 -1.70 6.07 8.69
C GLU A 84 -0.56 5.09 9.01
N SER A 85 -0.77 4.09 9.89
CA SER A 85 0.26 3.07 10.20
C SER A 85 0.68 2.28 8.96
N GLN A 86 -0.24 2.07 8.01
CA GLN A 86 0.03 1.46 6.72
C GLN A 86 0.58 2.46 5.69
N ARG A 87 -0.09 3.60 5.54
CA ARG A 87 0.21 4.61 4.53
C ARG A 87 1.65 5.16 4.65
N GLN A 88 2.18 5.27 5.86
CA GLN A 88 3.53 5.78 6.09
C GLN A 88 4.62 4.96 5.38
N PHE A 89 4.43 3.66 5.15
CA PHE A 89 5.44 2.80 4.52
C PHE A 89 5.76 3.21 3.08
N PHE A 90 4.81 3.82 2.37
CA PHE A 90 5.04 4.33 1.02
C PHE A 90 6.00 5.53 0.96
N PHE A 91 6.18 6.24 2.08
CA PHE A 91 7.08 7.39 2.21
C PHE A 91 8.42 7.00 2.86
N TRP A 92 8.92 5.79 2.60
CA TRP A 92 10.17 5.27 3.16
C TRP A 92 11.42 6.13 2.86
N TYR A 93 11.37 6.91 1.78
CA TYR A 93 12.46 7.80 1.36
C TYR A 93 12.49 9.12 2.14
N ASP A 94 11.42 9.48 2.84
CA ASP A 94 11.40 10.64 3.72
C ASP A 94 12.15 10.34 5.02
N LYS A 95 13.25 11.07 5.25
CA LYS A 95 14.08 10.93 6.46
C LYS A 95 13.30 11.22 7.74
N ASN A 96 12.30 12.11 7.69
CA ASN A 96 11.46 12.43 8.85
C ASN A 96 10.58 11.25 9.26
N ASN A 97 10.23 10.39 8.30
CA ASN A 97 9.33 9.26 8.52
C ASN A 97 10.06 8.01 9.05
N ARG A 98 11.37 7.91 8.84
CA ARG A 98 12.19 6.74 9.22
C ARG A 98 12.02 6.32 10.68
N LYS A 99 11.94 7.28 11.62
CA LYS A 99 11.76 6.97 13.05
C LYS A 99 10.41 6.30 13.33
N LYS A 100 9.34 6.76 12.66
CA LYS A 100 7.98 6.22 12.80
C LYS A 100 7.90 4.79 12.25
N LEU A 101 8.47 4.56 11.07
CA LEU A 101 8.53 3.22 10.46
C LEU A 101 9.23 2.20 11.34
N ILE A 102 10.37 2.57 11.96
CA ILE A 102 11.09 1.67 12.87
C ILE A 102 10.27 1.38 14.12
N ALA A 103 9.51 2.35 14.63
CA ALA A 103 8.65 2.15 15.78
C ALA A 103 7.49 1.20 15.45
N GLU A 104 6.87 1.34 14.28
CA GLU A 104 5.77 0.47 13.83
C GLU A 104 6.23 -0.98 13.64
N LEU A 105 7.41 -1.18 13.04
CA LEU A 105 7.98 -2.53 12.81
C LEU A 105 8.47 -3.25 14.08
N LYS A 106 8.58 -2.54 15.20
CA LYS A 106 9.06 -3.09 16.48
C LYS A 106 7.93 -3.42 17.46
N ARG A 107 6.69 -3.13 17.07
CA ARG A 107 5.50 -3.32 17.87
C ARG A 107 5.08 -4.79 17.88
#